data_AF-A0A937Z5I3-F1
#
_entry.id   AF-A0A937Z5I3-F1
#
_cell.length_a   1.000
_cell.length_b   1.000
_cell.length_c   1.000
_cell.angle_alpha   90.00
_cell.angle_beta   90.00
_cell.angle_gamma   90.00
#
_symmetry.space_group_name_H-M   'P 1'
#
loop_
_entity.id
_entity.type
_entity.pdbx_description
1 polymer ?
#
loop_
_entity_poly.entity_id
_entity_poly.type
_entity_poly.pdbx_seq_one_letter_code
_entity_poly.pdbx_strand_id
1 'polypeptide(L)'
;MLVAIATLLALCYASLWAGPAHEPGVLGFLTLMAVAFALYAIACRVARRVPEHPALAIILGGAVLFRALTAGPVLFDDDLYRYHWDGKVLASGRNPYAYAPNDHRLGGLRDDAW
;
A
#
# COMPACT_ATOMS: atom_id res chain seq x y z
N MET A 1 -0.34 21.34 -15.70
CA MET A 1 -1.41 20.33 -15.56
C MET A 1 -0.87 18.97 -15.11
N LEU A 2 0.02 18.30 -15.85
CA LEU A 2 0.57 16.99 -15.44
C LEU A 2 1.27 17.01 -14.08
N VAL A 3 2.06 18.05 -13.79
CA VAL A 3 2.70 18.23 -12.47
C VAL A 3 1.66 18.29 -11.35
N ALA A 4 0.58 19.06 -11.53
CA ALA A 4 -0.49 19.15 -10.53
C ALA A 4 -1.18 17.80 -10.29
N ILE A 5 -1.43 17.02 -11.36
CA ILE A 5 -2.00 15.67 -11.23
C ILE A 5 -1.01 14.75 -10.50
N ALA A 6 0.28 14.82 -10.81
CA ALA A 6 1.32 14.05 -10.11
C ALA A 6 1.39 14.41 -8.61
N THR A 7 1.28 15.70 -8.27
CA THR A 7 1.20 16.14 -6.87
C THR A 7 -0.02 15.58 -6.17
N LEU A 8 -1.21 15.62 -6.81
CA LEU A 8 -2.43 15.06 -6.23
C LEU A 8 -2.33 13.54 -6.02
N LEU A 9 -1.73 12.81 -6.96
CA LEU A 9 -1.45 11.38 -6.82
C LEU A 9 -0.49 11.10 -5.67
N ALA A 10 0.58 11.90 -5.53
CA ALA A 10 1.51 11.79 -4.42
C ALA A 10 0.84 12.06 -3.07
N LEU A 11 -0.08 13.02 -3.00
CA LEU A 11 -0.87 13.30 -1.79
C LEU A 11 -1.84 12.16 -1.46
N CYS A 12 -2.50 11.56 -2.46
CA CYS A 12 -3.35 10.38 -2.26
C CYS A 12 -2.52 9.20 -1.73
N TYR A 13 -1.31 9.00 -2.26
CA TYR A 13 -0.41 7.98 -1.74
C TYR A 13 0.03 8.29 -0.31
N ALA A 14 0.48 9.53 -0.04
CA ALA A 14 0.96 9.94 1.28
C ALA A 14 -0.13 9.86 2.35
N SER A 15 -1.40 10.09 2.01
CA SER A 15 -2.51 9.98 2.97
C SER A 15 -2.73 8.55 3.47
N LEU A 16 -2.32 7.52 2.70
CA LEU A 16 -2.33 6.13 3.19
C LEU A 16 -1.30 5.90 4.29
N TRP A 17 -0.31 6.78 4.42
CA TRP A 17 0.79 6.70 5.39
C TRP A 17 0.64 7.68 6.55
N ALA A 18 -0.54 8.29 6.74
CA ALA A 18 -0.80 9.24 7.82
C ALA A 18 -0.85 8.61 9.23
N GLY A 19 -0.54 7.31 9.33
CA GLY A 19 -0.42 6.53 10.57
C GLY A 19 -1.68 5.76 10.95
N PRO A 20 -1.61 4.88 11.97
CA PRO A 20 -2.68 3.94 12.33
C PRO A 20 -3.99 4.63 12.75
N ALA A 21 -3.92 5.86 13.26
CA ALA A 21 -5.10 6.65 13.61
C ALA A 21 -5.89 7.15 12.38
N HIS A 22 -5.30 7.09 11.19
CA HIS A 22 -5.85 7.56 9.93
C HIS A 22 -6.04 6.42 8.91
N GLU A 23 -6.12 5.17 9.36
CA GLU A 23 -6.45 4.05 8.48
C GLU A 23 -7.82 4.30 7.85
N PRO A 24 -7.90 4.56 6.54
CA PRO A 24 -9.18 4.75 5.91
C PRO A 24 -9.89 3.39 5.95
N GLY A 25 -11.03 3.32 6.66
CA GLY A 25 -11.89 2.14 6.56
C GLY A 25 -12.17 1.78 5.10
N VAL A 26 -12.58 0.55 4.82
CA VAL A 26 -12.67 -0.01 3.45
C VAL A 26 -13.26 0.96 2.41
N LEU A 27 -14.35 1.66 2.74
CA LEU A 27 -14.96 2.64 1.84
C LEU A 27 -14.08 3.87 1.56
N GLY A 28 -13.38 4.38 2.57
CA GLY A 28 -12.42 5.47 2.42
C GLY A 28 -11.24 5.05 1.54
N PHE A 29 -10.72 3.85 1.75
CA PHE A 29 -9.64 3.29 0.91
C PHE A 29 -10.09 3.16 -0.54
N LEU A 30 -11.26 2.57 -0.79
CA LEU A 30 -11.82 2.41 -2.14
C LEU A 30 -12.09 3.76 -2.81
N THR A 31 -12.58 4.75 -2.05
CA THR A 31 -12.81 6.11 -2.56
C THR A 31 -11.49 6.76 -2.98
N LEU A 32 -10.48 6.68 -2.13
CA LEU A 32 -9.15 7.23 -2.40
C LEU A 32 -8.51 6.57 -3.62
N MET A 33 -8.61 5.24 -3.74
CA MET A 33 -8.14 4.52 -4.91
C MET A 33 -8.91 4.90 -6.17
N ALA A 34 -10.23 5.01 -6.11
CA ALA A 34 -11.03 5.45 -7.25
C ALA A 34 -10.63 6.86 -7.72
N VAL A 35 -10.39 7.79 -6.80
CA VAL A 35 -9.88 9.14 -7.10
C VAL A 35 -8.50 9.08 -7.74
N ALA A 36 -7.57 8.31 -7.17
CA ALA A 36 -6.23 8.14 -7.72
C ALA A 36 -6.26 7.55 -9.15
N PHE A 37 -7.09 6.52 -9.40
CA PHE A 37 -7.26 5.95 -10.73
C PHE A 37 -7.90 6.92 -11.73
N ALA A 38 -8.88 7.72 -11.31
CA ALA A 38 -9.46 8.76 -12.14
C ALA A 38 -8.42 9.83 -12.52
N LEU A 39 -7.62 10.30 -11.55
CA LEU A 39 -6.50 11.22 -11.78
C LEU A 39 -5.48 10.64 -12.76
N TYR A 40 -5.12 9.37 -12.60
CA TYR A 40 -4.22 8.66 -13.51
C TYR A 40 -4.79 8.58 -14.93
N ALA A 41 -6.06 8.21 -15.10
CA ALA A 41 -6.70 8.17 -16.41
C ALA A 41 -6.72 9.55 -17.10
N ILE A 42 -6.94 10.62 -16.33
CA ILE A 42 -6.84 12.01 -16.81
C ILE A 42 -5.40 12.32 -17.23
N ALA A 43 -4.40 11.95 -16.41
CA ALA A 43 -2.98 12.14 -16.73
C ALA A 43 -2.61 11.45 -18.05
N CYS A 44 -3.02 10.19 -18.25
CA CYS A 44 -2.81 9.46 -19.51
C CYS A 44 -3.41 10.20 -20.71
N ARG A 45 -4.66 10.68 -20.59
CA ARG A 45 -5.33 11.42 -21.66
C ARG A 45 -4.62 12.72 -22.01
N VAL A 46 -4.12 13.43 -21.00
CA VAL A 46 -3.36 14.67 -21.15
C VAL A 46 -1.99 14.42 -21.76
N ALA A 47 -1.29 13.38 -21.29
CA ALA A 47 0.06 13.04 -21.73
C ALA A 47 0.13 12.77 -23.24
N ARG A 48 -0.95 12.23 -23.84
CA ARG A 48 -1.06 12.04 -25.30
C ARG A 48 -0.94 13.33 -26.13
N ARG A 49 -1.05 14.51 -25.52
CA ARG A 49 -0.90 15.80 -26.19
C ARG A 49 0.49 16.42 -26.03
N VAL A 50 1.38 15.78 -25.27
CA VAL A 50 2.74 16.27 -25.02
C VAL A 50 3.68 15.67 -26.07
N PRO A 51 4.59 16.47 -26.66
CA PRO A 51 5.61 15.96 -27.57
C PRO A 51 6.46 14.84 -26.95
N GLU A 52 6.79 13.83 -27.74
CA GLU A 52 7.46 12.60 -27.27
C GLU A 52 8.90 12.82 -26.80
N HIS A 53 9.49 14.00 -27.05
CA HIS A 53 10.85 14.32 -26.65
C HIS A 53 10.86 15.45 -25.61
N PRO A 54 11.46 15.24 -24.43
CA PRO A 54 12.26 14.09 -23.99
C PRO A 54 11.48 13.14 -23.04
N ALA A 55 10.41 12.49 -23.51
CA ALA A 55 9.52 11.70 -22.63
C ALA A 55 10.26 10.60 -21.86
N LEU A 56 11.20 9.88 -22.51
CA LEU A 56 11.96 8.81 -21.84
C LEU A 56 12.82 9.33 -20.68
N ALA A 57 13.54 10.44 -20.87
CA ALA A 57 14.37 11.01 -19.82
C ALA A 57 13.53 11.49 -18.62
N ILE A 58 12.34 12.04 -18.89
CA ILE A 58 11.40 12.45 -17.84
C ILE A 58 10.85 11.22 -17.10
N ILE A 59 10.49 10.16 -17.82
CA ILE A 59 10.00 8.92 -17.21
C ILE A 59 11.08 8.29 -16.32
N LEU A 60 12.30 8.15 -16.84
CA LEU A 60 13.41 7.56 -16.09
C LEU A 60 13.80 8.43 -14.90
N GLY A 61 13.95 9.74 -15.09
CA GLY A 61 14.24 10.68 -14.00
C GLY A 61 13.16 10.69 -12.92
N GLY A 62 11.89 10.65 -13.32
CA GLY A 62 10.76 10.55 -12.40
C GLY A 62 10.73 9.22 -11.65
N ALA A 63 11.03 8.10 -12.31
CA ALA A 63 11.09 6.78 -11.67
C ALA A 63 12.23 6.71 -10.63
N VAL A 64 13.41 7.23 -10.98
CA VAL A 64 14.56 7.31 -10.05
C VAL A 64 14.22 8.21 -8.86
N LEU A 65 13.65 9.39 -9.11
CA LEU A 65 13.26 10.31 -8.04
C LEU A 65 12.19 9.69 -7.14
N PHE A 66 11.14 9.09 -7.71
CA PHE A 66 10.11 8.38 -6.95
C PHE A 66 10.73 7.30 -6.07
N ARG A 67 11.63 6.48 -6.63
CA ARG A 67 12.30 5.43 -5.87
C ARG A 67 13.21 5.98 -4.78
N ALA A 68 13.93 7.06 -5.02
CA ALA A 68 14.75 7.72 -4.01
C ALA A 68 13.91 8.26 -2.85
N LEU A 69 12.75 8.85 -3.15
CA LEU A 69 11.81 9.39 -2.15
C LEU A 69 11.03 8.29 -1.39
N THR A 70 10.84 7.13 -2.00
CA THR A 70 10.08 6.00 -1.44
C THR A 70 10.98 4.82 -1.03
N ALA A 71 12.29 5.03 -0.99
CA ALA A 71 13.26 4.06 -0.48
C ALA A 71 13.15 4.01 1.06
N GLY A 72 12.08 3.40 1.55
CA GLY A 72 11.90 3.00 2.94
C GLY A 72 12.06 1.49 3.10
N PRO A 73 12.12 0.99 4.35
CA PRO A 73 12.06 -0.45 4.59
C PRO A 73 10.78 -1.00 3.96
N VAL A 74 10.91 -2.09 3.21
CA VAL A 74 9.82 -2.80 2.53
C VAL A 74 8.99 -3.52 3.60
N LEU A 75 8.32 -2.75 4.45
CA LEU A 75 7.38 -3.23 5.47
C LEU A 75 5.98 -3.14 4.85
N PHE A 76 5.75 -3.91 3.78
CA PHE A 76 4.46 -3.84 3.07
C PHE A 76 3.46 -4.88 3.53
N ASP A 77 3.83 -5.72 4.51
CA ASP A 77 2.92 -6.77 4.91
C ASP A 77 3.19 -7.27 6.33
N ASP A 78 2.27 -6.98 7.23
CA ASP A 78 2.24 -7.60 8.55
C ASP A 78 1.74 -9.05 8.46
N ASP A 79 1.24 -9.50 7.30
CA ASP A 79 0.84 -10.89 7.10
C ASP A 79 2.02 -11.86 7.26
N LEU A 80 3.27 -11.40 7.13
CA LEU A 80 4.43 -12.23 7.47
C LEU A 80 4.37 -12.71 8.93
N TYR A 81 4.03 -11.81 9.86
CA TYR A 81 3.85 -12.14 11.27
C TYR A 81 2.63 -13.03 11.48
N ARG A 82 1.53 -12.74 10.78
CA ARG A 82 0.31 -13.56 10.81
C ARG A 82 0.57 -14.99 10.33
N TYR A 83 1.25 -15.18 9.19
CA TYR A 83 1.56 -16.49 8.64
C TYR A 83 2.57 -17.26 9.49
N HIS A 84 3.52 -16.55 10.09
CA HIS A 84 4.42 -17.16 11.07
C HIS A 84 3.64 -17.72 12.27
N TRP A 85 2.69 -16.94 12.80
CA TRP A 85 1.80 -17.39 13.86
C TRP A 85 0.86 -18.53 13.41
N ASP A 86 0.28 -18.47 12.22
CA ASP A 86 -0.55 -19.54 11.65
C ASP A 86 0.23 -20.87 11.61
N GLY A 87 1.53 -20.82 11.29
CA GLY A 87 2.44 -21.96 11.35
C GLY A 87 2.58 -22.54 12.77
N LYS A 88 2.65 -21.71 13.81
CA LYS A 88 2.66 -22.17 15.22
C LYS A 88 1.34 -22.83 15.61
N VAL A 89 0.21 -22.27 15.17
CA VAL A 89 -1.11 -22.85 15.42
C VAL A 89 -1.22 -24.22 14.77
N LEU A 90 -0.79 -24.35 13.51
CA LEU A 90 -0.75 -25.63 12.81
C LEU A 90 0.20 -26.64 13.47
N ALA A 91 1.40 -26.21 13.87
CA ALA A 91 2.37 -27.05 14.58
C ALA A 91 1.84 -27.56 15.94
N SER A 92 0.89 -26.85 16.55
CA SER A 92 0.18 -27.29 17.76
C SER A 92 -0.96 -28.28 17.50
N GLY A 93 -1.17 -28.69 16.24
CA GLY A 93 -2.24 -29.60 15.83
C GLY A 93 -3.62 -28.94 15.69
N ARG A 94 -3.68 -27.61 15.64
CA ARG A 94 -4.94 -26.84 15.51
C ARG A 94 -5.07 -26.23 14.12
N ASN A 95 -6.30 -26.06 13.64
CA ASN A 95 -6.57 -25.34 12.40
C ASN A 95 -6.59 -23.82 12.68
N PRO A 96 -5.69 -23.01 12.09
CA PRO A 96 -5.65 -21.56 12.30
C PRO A 96 -6.93 -20.85 11.85
N TYR A 97 -7.67 -21.42 10.90
CA TYR A 97 -8.93 -20.85 10.40
C TYR A 97 -10.17 -21.31 11.18
N ALA A 98 -10.01 -22.19 12.18
CA ALA A 98 -11.13 -22.65 12.99
C ALA A 98 -11.53 -21.65 14.09
N TYR A 99 -10.65 -20.70 14.42
CA TYR A 99 -10.87 -19.70 15.45
C TYR A 99 -10.48 -18.32 14.93
N ALA A 100 -11.12 -17.27 15.46
CA ALA A 100 -10.69 -15.91 15.16
C ALA A 100 -9.26 -15.69 15.69
N PRO A 101 -8.43 -14.86 15.01
CA PRO A 101 -7.05 -14.69 15.44
C PRO A 101 -6.89 -14.07 16.84
N ASN A 102 -7.92 -13.40 17.37
CA ASN A 102 -8.00 -12.85 18.72
C ASN A 102 -8.71 -13.79 19.75
N ASP A 103 -9.08 -15.01 19.37
CA ASP A 103 -9.73 -15.99 20.26
C ASP A 103 -8.82 -16.33 21.45
N HIS A 104 -9.39 -16.36 22.66
CA HIS A 104 -8.68 -16.65 23.91
C HIS A 104 -7.98 -18.02 23.90
N ARG A 105 -8.52 -19.01 23.17
CA ARG A 105 -7.95 -20.36 23.05
C ARG A 105 -6.59 -20.41 22.37
N LEU A 106 -6.29 -19.40 21.55
CA LEU A 106 -5.01 -19.27 20.85
C LEU A 106 -4.04 -18.30 21.54
N GLY A 107 -4.43 -17.71 22.67
CA GLY A 107 -3.61 -16.71 23.37
C GLY A 107 -2.22 -17.21 23.74
N GLY A 108 -2.08 -18.48 24.14
CA GLY A 108 -0.79 -19.08 24.50
C GLY A 108 0.15 -19.37 23.31
N LEU A 109 -0.28 -19.10 22.08
CA LEU A 109 0.54 -19.25 20.87
C LEU A 109 0.99 -17.91 20.28
N ARG A 110 0.53 -16.79 20.85
CA ARG A 110 0.96 -15.44 20.48
C ARG A 110 2.26 -15.09 21.22
N ASP A 111 3.17 -14.41 20.56
CA ASP A 111 4.43 -13.90 21.11
C ASP A 111 4.55 -12.39 20.89
N ASP A 112 5.68 -11.79 21.27
CA ASP A 112 5.89 -10.33 21.18
C ASP A 112 5.87 -9.79 19.73
N ALA A 113 5.89 -10.68 18.74
CA ALA A 113 5.77 -10.38 17.32
C ALA A 113 4.32 -10.45 16.80
N TRP A 114 3.34 -10.70 17.67
CA TRP A 114 1.91 -10.72 17.37
C TRP A 114 1.28 -9.32 17.40
#